data_AF-A0A947J2C0-F1
#
_entry.id   AF-A0A947J2C0-F1
#
_cell.length_a   1.000
_cell.length_b   1.000
_cell.length_c   1.000
_cell.angle_alpha   90.00
_cell.angle_beta   90.00
_cell.angle_gamma   90.00
#
_symmetry.space_group_name_H-M   'P 1'
#
loop_
_entity.id
_entity.type
_entity.pdbx_description
1 polymer ?
#
loop_
_entity_poly.entity_id
_entity_poly.type
_entity_poly.pdbx_seq_one_letter_code
_entity_poly.pdbx_strand_id
1 'polypeptide(L)'
;MLKRVWNGILNQAHEKIFGVPDASRSRSRQKGFSLIELAIVLVVVALLIGGLLVPLTMQVEQQRIRDTQKTLEEIKEALLGFAIANGRLPRPAVSAANGAENAADCGTDAACTGFIPWATLGVPKLDGWGKMIRYSVTPDFARSVPFTLNSTVATKTIQTRDGAGALNYLAGQAACAVANQCMPAVVFSHGKNNWGTSDAGGAIADGSLTNADEDANNAASTNFISRTITDNTAVTGGEFDDLVTWLSPNILFNRMVAAGRLP
;
A
#
# COMPACT_ATOMS: atom_id res chain seq x y z
N MET A 1 16.81 52.43 -73.83
CA MET A 1 16.44 53.85 -74.03
C MET A 1 16.25 54.53 -72.67
N LEU A 2 17.32 54.71 -71.87
CA LEU A 2 17.29 55.47 -70.60
C LEU A 2 18.69 55.72 -69.97
N LYS A 3 19.78 55.48 -70.71
CA LYS A 3 21.17 55.73 -70.27
C LYS A 3 21.73 57.09 -70.77
N ARG A 4 20.87 57.97 -71.28
CA ARG A 4 21.28 59.12 -72.11
C ARG A 4 20.43 60.38 -71.90
N VAL A 5 19.88 60.55 -70.71
CA VAL A 5 19.53 61.88 -70.20
C VAL A 5 20.43 62.07 -68.98
N TRP A 6 21.69 62.44 -69.23
CA TRP A 6 22.09 63.83 -68.99
C TRP A 6 22.29 63.98 -67.46
N ASN A 7 23.47 63.73 -66.90
CA ASN A 7 24.76 64.31 -67.33
C ASN A 7 24.67 65.81 -67.65
N GLY A 8 23.65 66.49 -67.12
CA GLY A 8 23.65 67.93 -66.96
C GLY A 8 23.61 68.22 -65.49
N ILE A 9 24.54 69.05 -65.05
CA ILE A 9 24.53 69.71 -63.74
C ILE A 9 25.04 68.78 -62.63
N LEU A 10 26.16 68.06 -62.83
CA LEU A 10 27.46 68.56 -62.34
C LEU A 10 27.59 70.09 -62.37
N ASN A 11 27.86 70.65 -61.19
CA ASN A 11 28.36 72.00 -60.93
C ASN A 11 27.36 73.14 -60.82
N GLN A 12 26.70 73.22 -59.66
CA GLN A 12 26.80 74.40 -58.80
C GLN A 12 26.99 73.86 -57.37
N ALA A 13 28.20 73.87 -56.80
CA ALA A 13 28.78 75.01 -56.08
C ALA A 13 27.74 75.60 -55.10
N HIS A 14 27.92 75.68 -53.80
CA HIS A 14 29.13 75.90 -53.02
C HIS A 14 28.69 75.75 -51.55
N GLU A 15 29.53 75.15 -50.71
CA GLU A 15 29.51 75.25 -49.24
C GLU A 15 28.21 74.96 -48.50
N LYS A 16 28.23 73.93 -47.64
CA LYS A 16 28.41 74.18 -46.20
C LYS A 16 28.48 72.87 -45.42
N ILE A 17 29.63 72.72 -44.76
CA ILE A 17 29.72 72.35 -43.34
C ILE A 17 29.47 70.87 -43.02
N PHE A 18 30.60 70.19 -42.79
CA PHE A 18 30.84 69.17 -41.77
C PHE A 18 29.66 68.84 -40.85
N GLY A 19 29.21 67.58 -40.92
CA GLY A 19 28.31 67.00 -39.95
C GLY A 19 28.30 65.47 -40.11
N VAL A 20 29.35 64.82 -39.63
CA VAL A 20 29.32 63.37 -39.35
C VAL A 20 28.22 63.17 -38.30
N PRO A 21 27.15 62.38 -38.56
CA PRO A 21 26.27 61.96 -37.49
C PRO A 21 27.06 60.97 -36.65
N ASP A 22 27.56 61.43 -35.50
CA ASP A 22 28.10 60.56 -34.47
C ASP A 22 26.93 59.70 -33.98
N ALA A 23 26.90 58.44 -34.40
CA ALA A 23 25.95 57.46 -33.89
C ALA A 23 26.33 57.18 -32.43
N SER A 24 25.85 58.04 -31.53
CA SER A 24 25.97 57.84 -30.10
C SER A 24 25.21 56.57 -29.73
N ARG A 25 25.91 55.43 -29.73
CA ARG A 25 25.45 54.19 -29.11
C ARG A 25 25.11 54.52 -27.66
N SER A 26 23.83 54.56 -27.31
CA SER A 26 23.45 54.55 -25.91
C SER A 26 23.93 53.21 -25.35
N ARG A 27 24.98 53.27 -24.51
CA ARG A 27 25.32 52.13 -23.67
C ARG A 27 24.19 51.99 -22.67
N SER A 28 23.25 51.09 -22.97
CA SER A 28 22.43 50.46 -21.94
C SER A 28 23.39 50.02 -20.83
N ARG A 29 23.33 50.68 -19.67
CA ARG A 29 24.01 50.21 -18.46
C ARG A 29 23.37 48.87 -18.13
N GLN A 30 24.02 47.78 -18.49
CA GLN A 30 23.66 46.47 -17.97
C GLN A 30 23.77 46.53 -16.45
N LYS A 31 22.64 46.60 -15.77
CA LYS A 31 22.57 46.37 -14.33
C LYS A 31 22.81 44.86 -14.14
N GLY A 32 24.04 44.49 -13.82
CA GLY A 32 24.34 43.12 -13.40
C GLY A 32 23.65 42.83 -12.07
N PHE A 33 23.16 41.60 -11.90
CA PHE A 33 22.65 41.13 -10.62
C PHE A 33 23.76 41.18 -9.58
N SER A 34 23.46 41.70 -8.38
CA SER A 34 24.40 41.64 -7.28
C SER A 34 24.59 40.19 -6.83
N LEU A 35 25.81 39.83 -6.43
CA LEU A 35 26.09 38.51 -5.83
C LEU A 35 25.18 38.24 -4.63
N ILE A 36 24.78 39.28 -3.90
CA ILE A 36 23.88 39.14 -2.75
C ILE A 36 22.43 38.83 -3.19
N GLU A 37 21.96 39.38 -4.31
CA GLU A 37 20.62 39.11 -4.83
C GLU A 37 20.52 37.67 -5.31
N LEU A 38 21.55 37.18 -6.01
CA LEU A 38 21.63 35.78 -6.41
C LEU A 38 21.71 34.85 -5.19
N ALA A 39 22.47 35.22 -4.16
CA ALA A 39 22.57 34.44 -2.92
C ALA A 39 21.21 34.34 -2.19
N ILE A 40 20.48 35.45 -2.08
CA ILE A 40 19.14 35.46 -1.47
C ILE A 40 18.16 34.61 -2.30
N VAL A 41 18.19 34.71 -3.64
CA VAL A 41 17.33 33.89 -4.51
C VAL A 41 17.62 32.40 -4.33
N LEU A 42 18.90 32.01 -4.27
CA LEU A 42 19.28 30.60 -4.07
C LEU A 42 18.85 30.09 -2.68
N VAL A 43 18.96 30.91 -1.63
CA VAL A 43 18.45 30.56 -0.30
C VAL A 43 16.94 30.38 -0.32
N VAL A 44 16.20 31.30 -0.94
CA VAL A 44 14.73 31.20 -1.05
C VAL A 44 14.32 29.97 -1.85
N VAL A 45 14.97 29.69 -2.99
CA VAL A 45 14.70 28.50 -3.81
C VAL A 45 15.00 27.21 -3.03
N ALA A 46 16.12 27.15 -2.31
CA ALA A 46 16.46 26.00 -1.48
C ALA A 46 15.43 25.76 -0.37
N LEU A 47 14.94 26.83 0.28
CA LEU A 47 13.89 26.74 1.29
C LEU A 47 12.54 26.30 0.69
N LEU A 48 12.18 26.79 -0.50
CA LEU A 48 10.94 26.41 -1.19
C LEU A 48 10.95 24.94 -1.62
N ILE A 49 12.07 24.44 -2.15
CA ILE A 49 12.22 23.03 -2.52
C ILE A 49 12.23 22.15 -1.26
N GLY A 50 12.97 22.54 -0.21
CA GLY A 50 13.03 21.81 1.05
C GLY A 50 11.68 21.70 1.76
N GLY A 51 10.85 22.75 1.69
CA GLY A 51 9.51 22.76 2.30
C GLY A 51 8.48 21.86 1.60
N LEU A 52 8.65 21.56 0.30
CA LEU A 52 7.66 20.82 -0.48
C LEU A 52 7.85 19.29 -0.46
N LEU A 53 9.01 18.79 -0.05
CA LEU A 53 9.31 17.35 -0.11
C LEU A 53 8.60 16.52 0.97
N VAL A 54 8.42 17.08 2.17
CA VAL A 54 7.75 16.40 3.30
C VAL A 54 6.31 15.98 2.98
N PRO A 55 5.40 16.85 2.48
CA PRO A 55 4.01 16.46 2.23
C PRO A 55 3.86 15.38 1.15
N LEU A 56 4.78 15.31 0.18
CA LEU A 56 4.73 14.29 -0.88
C LEU A 56 4.95 12.88 -0.33
N THR A 57 5.91 12.70 0.59
CA THR A 57 6.19 11.38 1.18
C THR A 57 5.01 10.84 1.99
N MET A 58 4.34 11.70 2.75
CA MET A 58 3.12 11.35 3.48
C MET A 58 1.96 10.99 2.54
N GLN A 59 1.83 11.70 1.42
CA GLN A 59 0.80 11.39 0.42
C GLN A 59 1.00 10.02 -0.22
N VAL A 60 2.25 9.67 -0.56
CA VAL A 60 2.60 8.35 -1.10
C VAL A 60 2.32 7.25 -0.08
N GLU A 61 2.68 7.48 1.18
CA GLU A 61 2.43 6.50 2.25
C GLU A 61 0.93 6.25 2.46
N GLN A 62 0.14 7.32 2.54
CA GLN A 62 -1.32 7.21 2.64
C GLN A 62 -1.94 6.53 1.41
N GLN A 63 -1.33 6.67 0.23
CA GLN A 63 -1.75 5.95 -0.96
C GLN A 63 -1.48 4.45 -0.83
N ARG A 64 -0.30 4.04 -0.36
CA ARG A 64 0.04 2.62 -0.13
C ARG A 64 -0.89 1.95 0.88
N ILE A 65 -1.23 2.65 1.96
CA ILE A 65 -2.22 2.18 2.95
C ILE A 65 -3.57 1.95 2.27
N ARG A 66 -4.07 2.91 1.49
CA ARG A 66 -5.36 2.79 0.77
C ARG A 66 -5.34 1.65 -0.24
N ASP A 67 -4.26 1.51 -1.01
CA ASP A 67 -4.12 0.44 -2.02
C ASP A 67 -4.09 -0.94 -1.36
N THR A 68 -3.43 -1.05 -0.20
CA THR A 68 -3.42 -2.28 0.60
C THR A 68 -4.81 -2.61 1.14
N GLN A 69 -5.51 -1.63 1.73
CA GLN A 69 -6.88 -1.84 2.21
C GLN A 69 -7.83 -2.27 1.09
N LYS A 70 -7.71 -1.66 -0.09
CA LYS A 70 -8.49 -2.05 -1.27
C LYS A 70 -8.17 -3.49 -1.69
N THR A 71 -6.90 -3.86 -1.72
CA THR A 71 -6.44 -5.22 -2.05
C THR A 71 -7.00 -6.24 -1.04
N LEU A 72 -6.96 -5.92 0.25
CA LEU A 72 -7.49 -6.78 1.31
C LEU A 72 -9.02 -6.99 1.17
N GLU A 73 -9.78 -5.95 0.80
CA GLU A 73 -11.22 -6.09 0.56
C GLU A 73 -11.54 -6.87 -0.72
N GLU A 74 -10.75 -6.69 -1.79
CA GLU A 74 -10.87 -7.49 -3.02
C GLU A 74 -10.62 -8.98 -2.75
N ILE A 75 -9.59 -9.29 -1.96
CA ILE A 75 -9.29 -10.66 -1.52
C ILE A 75 -10.46 -11.23 -0.72
N LYS A 76 -11.03 -10.46 0.20
CA LYS A 76 -12.15 -10.89 1.03
C LYS A 76 -13.38 -11.26 0.18
N GLU A 77 -13.72 -10.47 -0.83
CA GLU A 77 -14.80 -10.79 -1.77
C GLU A 77 -14.46 -12.03 -2.62
N ALA A 78 -13.22 -12.19 -3.07
CA ALA A 78 -12.79 -13.39 -3.80
C ALA A 78 -12.87 -14.65 -2.93
N LEU A 79 -12.53 -14.57 -1.65
CA LEU A 79 -12.69 -15.68 -0.69
C LEU A 79 -14.17 -16.08 -0.52
N LEU A 80 -15.08 -15.10 -0.44
CA LEU A 80 -16.52 -15.36 -0.39
C LEU A 80 -17.01 -16.03 -1.68
N GLY A 81 -16.58 -15.53 -2.85
CA GLY A 81 -16.89 -16.12 -4.15
C GLY A 81 -16.39 -17.56 -4.29
N PHE A 82 -15.16 -17.82 -3.85
CA PHE A 82 -14.58 -19.17 -3.83
C PHE A 82 -15.39 -20.11 -2.94
N ALA A 83 -15.81 -19.65 -1.75
CA ALA A 83 -16.66 -20.43 -0.86
C ALA A 83 -18.00 -20.78 -1.51
N ILE A 84 -18.64 -19.83 -2.19
CA ILE A 84 -19.90 -20.07 -2.91
C ILE A 84 -19.70 -21.11 -4.03
N ALA A 85 -18.57 -21.07 -4.74
CA ALA A 85 -18.29 -22.00 -5.83
C ALA A 85 -17.97 -23.42 -5.32
N ASN A 86 -17.21 -23.53 -4.22
CA ASN A 86 -16.57 -24.79 -3.79
C ASN A 86 -17.14 -25.38 -2.49
N GLY A 87 -18.00 -24.67 -1.77
CA GLY A 87 -18.51 -25.10 -0.46
C GLY A 87 -17.51 -24.95 0.69
N ARG A 88 -16.30 -24.43 0.42
CA ARG A 88 -15.18 -24.30 1.36
C ARG A 88 -14.37 -23.05 1.04
N LEU A 89 -13.62 -22.54 2.01
CA LEU A 89 -12.58 -21.54 1.77
C LEU A 89 -11.36 -22.20 1.10
N PRO A 90 -10.56 -21.44 0.33
CA PRO A 90 -9.37 -21.98 -0.30
C PRO A 90 -8.29 -22.26 0.75
N ARG A 91 -7.35 -23.14 0.43
CA ARG A 91 -6.17 -23.37 1.28
C ARG A 91 -5.07 -22.37 0.95
N PRO A 92 -4.12 -22.11 1.87
CA PRO A 92 -2.98 -21.26 1.56
C PRO A 92 -2.24 -21.71 0.30
N ALA A 93 -1.56 -20.77 -0.35
CA ALA A 93 -0.81 -21.05 -1.56
C ALA A 93 0.25 -22.14 -1.33
N VAL A 94 0.50 -22.98 -2.34
CA VAL A 94 1.55 -24.03 -2.30
C VAL A 94 2.92 -23.44 -1.96
N SER A 95 3.22 -22.25 -2.48
CA SER A 95 4.46 -21.52 -2.20
C SER A 95 4.31 -20.05 -2.58
N ALA A 96 5.32 -19.25 -2.24
CA ALA A 96 5.46 -17.86 -2.66
C ALA A 96 5.59 -17.67 -4.19
N ALA A 97 5.88 -18.74 -4.95
CA ALA A 97 6.03 -18.67 -6.40
C ALA A 97 4.82 -19.21 -7.19
N ASN A 98 4.14 -20.24 -6.67
CA ASN A 98 3.13 -20.98 -7.43
C ASN A 98 1.73 -20.32 -7.38
N GLY A 99 1.35 -19.72 -6.24
CA GLY A 99 0.10 -18.97 -6.10
C GLY A 99 -1.20 -19.77 -6.16
N ALA A 100 -1.16 -21.04 -6.59
CA ALA A 100 -2.29 -21.94 -6.50
C ALA A 100 -2.51 -22.39 -5.05
N GLU A 101 -3.76 -22.63 -4.67
CA GLU A 101 -4.08 -23.23 -3.37
C GLU A 101 -3.43 -24.61 -3.23
N ASN A 102 -3.07 -24.96 -1.99
CA ASN A 102 -2.60 -26.30 -1.70
C ASN A 102 -3.73 -27.33 -1.89
N ALA A 103 -3.43 -28.41 -2.62
CA ALA A 103 -4.39 -29.49 -2.87
C ALA A 103 -4.68 -30.34 -1.63
N ALA A 104 -3.71 -30.46 -0.71
CA ALA A 104 -3.85 -31.25 0.51
C ALA A 104 -4.60 -30.46 1.58
N ASP A 105 -5.51 -31.14 2.30
CA ASP A 105 -6.14 -30.59 3.50
C ASP A 105 -5.05 -30.18 4.52
N CYS A 106 -5.20 -28.99 5.10
CA CYS A 106 -4.34 -28.55 6.18
C CYS A 106 -4.95 -29.02 7.52
N GLY A 107 -4.22 -29.87 8.25
CA GLY A 107 -4.73 -30.56 9.44
C GLY A 107 -4.66 -29.75 10.74
N THR A 108 -3.98 -28.60 10.73
CA THR A 108 -3.77 -27.73 11.89
C THR A 108 -3.86 -26.26 11.48
N ASP A 109 -4.16 -25.37 12.42
CA ASP A 109 -4.17 -23.92 12.16
C ASP A 109 -2.85 -23.42 11.58
N ALA A 110 -1.71 -23.94 12.05
CA ALA A 110 -0.39 -23.59 11.54
C ALA A 110 -0.20 -24.02 10.07
N ALA A 111 -0.63 -25.24 9.71
CA ALA A 111 -0.60 -25.71 8.33
C ALA A 111 -1.59 -24.95 7.42
N CYS A 112 -2.64 -24.36 8.01
CA CYS A 112 -3.61 -23.51 7.33
C CYS A 112 -3.24 -22.01 7.36
N THR A 113 -2.01 -21.66 7.71
CA THR A 113 -1.48 -20.29 7.63
C THR A 113 -0.35 -20.23 6.61
N GLY A 114 -0.42 -19.27 5.69
CA GLY A 114 0.57 -19.10 4.64
C GLY A 114 0.32 -17.86 3.80
N PHE A 115 0.59 -17.96 2.49
CA PHE A 115 0.27 -16.89 1.54
C PHE A 115 -1.16 -17.06 1.02
N ILE A 116 -1.79 -15.93 0.67
CA ILE A 116 -3.06 -15.97 -0.06
C ILE A 116 -2.87 -16.77 -1.37
N PRO A 117 -3.78 -17.67 -1.78
CA PRO A 117 -3.66 -18.38 -3.06
C PRO A 117 -4.09 -17.46 -4.21
N TRP A 118 -3.27 -16.44 -4.50
CA TRP A 118 -3.60 -15.34 -5.41
C TRP A 118 -3.92 -15.80 -6.83
N ALA A 119 -3.24 -16.85 -7.33
CA ALA A 119 -3.47 -17.36 -8.68
C ALA A 119 -4.78 -18.14 -8.76
N THR A 120 -5.15 -18.87 -7.71
CA THR A 120 -6.45 -19.54 -7.62
C THR A 120 -7.60 -18.54 -7.50
N LEU A 121 -7.40 -17.46 -6.73
CA LEU A 121 -8.43 -16.45 -6.47
C LEU A 121 -8.52 -15.38 -7.57
N GLY A 122 -7.47 -15.22 -8.39
CA GLY A 122 -7.41 -14.17 -9.41
C GLY A 122 -7.27 -12.76 -8.82
N VAL A 123 -6.57 -12.63 -7.69
CA VAL A 123 -6.42 -11.37 -6.92
C VAL A 123 -4.96 -10.93 -6.87
N PRO A 124 -4.67 -9.66 -6.52
CA PRO A 124 -3.30 -9.21 -6.29
C PRO A 124 -2.62 -10.00 -5.17
N LYS A 125 -1.33 -10.30 -5.34
CA LYS A 125 -0.53 -11.04 -4.34
C LYS A 125 0.28 -10.15 -3.40
N LEU A 126 0.45 -8.87 -3.73
CA LEU A 126 1.30 -7.92 -3.01
C LEU A 126 0.46 -6.80 -2.39
N ASP A 127 0.93 -6.26 -1.28
CA ASP A 127 0.46 -4.99 -0.70
C ASP A 127 1.10 -3.77 -1.37
N GLY A 128 0.76 -2.57 -0.86
CA GLY A 128 1.27 -1.30 -1.36
C GLY A 128 2.78 -1.08 -1.18
N TRP A 129 3.46 -1.90 -0.38
CA TRP A 129 4.90 -1.86 -0.18
C TRP A 129 5.63 -3.01 -0.90
N GLY A 130 4.90 -3.84 -1.66
CA GLY A 130 5.47 -4.94 -2.42
C GLY A 130 5.75 -6.20 -1.59
N LYS A 131 5.17 -6.31 -0.39
CA LYS A 131 5.22 -7.54 0.41
C LYS A 131 4.03 -8.44 0.09
N MET A 132 4.23 -9.75 0.13
CA MET A 132 3.19 -10.72 -0.16
C MET A 132 2.12 -10.76 0.94
N ILE A 133 0.86 -10.80 0.54
CA ILE A 133 -0.28 -10.90 1.45
C ILE A 133 -0.33 -12.28 2.12
N ARG A 134 -0.52 -12.26 3.44
CA ARG A 134 -0.64 -13.44 4.29
C ARG A 134 -2.11 -13.81 4.49
N TYR A 135 -2.34 -15.10 4.68
CA TYR A 135 -3.66 -15.70 4.80
C TYR A 135 -3.65 -16.83 5.83
N SER A 136 -4.62 -16.83 6.72
CA SER A 136 -4.87 -17.92 7.67
C SER A 136 -6.33 -18.32 7.62
N VAL A 137 -6.59 -19.61 7.47
CA VAL A 137 -7.95 -20.16 7.44
C VAL A 137 -8.13 -21.18 8.54
N THR A 138 -9.34 -21.25 9.10
CA THR A 138 -9.70 -22.30 10.05
C THR A 138 -9.72 -23.64 9.30
N PRO A 139 -9.02 -24.69 9.78
CA PRO A 139 -8.93 -25.97 9.08
C PRO A 139 -10.27 -26.53 8.61
N ASP A 140 -11.30 -26.51 9.47
CA ASP A 140 -12.61 -27.07 9.15
C ASP A 140 -13.35 -26.33 8.03
N PHE A 141 -13.00 -25.06 7.76
CA PHE A 141 -13.55 -24.29 6.65
C PHE A 141 -12.83 -24.51 5.33
N ALA A 142 -11.63 -25.12 5.34
CA ALA A 142 -10.80 -25.33 4.16
C ALA A 142 -10.69 -26.81 3.75
N ARG A 143 -11.41 -27.70 4.44
CA ARG A 143 -11.48 -29.12 4.09
C ARG A 143 -12.16 -29.33 2.74
N SER A 144 -11.84 -30.43 2.07
CA SER A 144 -12.46 -30.82 0.80
C SER A 144 -13.98 -31.07 0.90
N VAL A 145 -14.51 -31.25 2.12
CA VAL A 145 -15.95 -31.36 2.38
C VAL A 145 -16.55 -29.98 2.67
N PRO A 146 -17.76 -29.66 2.17
CA PRO A 146 -18.40 -28.40 2.50
C PRO A 146 -18.62 -28.23 4.00
N PHE A 147 -18.39 -27.03 4.52
CA PHE A 147 -18.69 -26.72 5.92
C PHE A 147 -20.20 -26.61 6.15
N THR A 148 -20.63 -26.69 7.41
CA THR A 148 -22.06 -26.59 7.78
C THR A 148 -22.28 -25.61 8.92
N LEU A 149 -23.50 -25.08 9.04
CA LEU A 149 -23.85 -24.06 10.04
C LEU A 149 -23.73 -24.55 11.50
N ASN A 150 -23.96 -25.85 11.75
CA ASN A 150 -24.18 -26.38 13.10
C ASN A 150 -23.04 -27.25 13.64
N SER A 151 -22.00 -27.51 12.85
CA SER A 151 -20.88 -28.39 13.28
C SER A 151 -19.50 -27.81 13.00
N THR A 152 -19.37 -26.81 12.13
CA THR A 152 -18.09 -26.20 11.80
C THR A 152 -17.80 -25.05 12.76
N VAL A 153 -16.68 -25.16 13.50
CA VAL A 153 -16.26 -24.13 14.46
C VAL A 153 -15.09 -23.36 13.89
N ALA A 154 -15.26 -22.05 13.74
CA ALA A 154 -14.19 -21.12 13.36
C ALA A 154 -13.20 -20.93 14.53
N THR A 155 -11.90 -20.74 14.26
CA THR A 155 -10.85 -20.67 15.29
C THR A 155 -10.09 -19.35 15.36
N LYS A 156 -10.21 -18.46 14.35
CA LYS A 156 -9.37 -17.26 14.29
C LYS A 156 -9.94 -16.14 15.16
N THR A 157 -9.11 -15.56 16.01
CA THR A 157 -9.47 -14.41 16.83
C THR A 157 -8.68 -13.18 16.40
N ILE A 158 -9.28 -12.02 16.57
CA ILE A 158 -8.65 -10.73 16.33
C ILE A 158 -8.72 -9.96 17.65
N GLN A 159 -7.56 -9.53 18.12
CA GLN A 159 -7.38 -8.83 19.38
C GLN A 159 -6.86 -7.41 19.13
N THR A 160 -7.07 -6.53 20.10
CA THR A 160 -6.49 -5.19 20.18
C THR A 160 -5.99 -4.96 21.60
N ARG A 161 -5.41 -3.79 21.85
CA ARG A 161 -5.03 -3.33 23.18
C ARG A 161 -5.97 -2.23 23.65
N ASP A 162 -6.39 -2.28 24.92
CA ASP A 162 -7.05 -1.14 25.55
C ASP A 162 -6.04 -0.07 26.01
N GLY A 163 -6.55 1.01 26.62
CA GLY A 163 -5.73 2.09 27.14
C GLY A 163 -4.78 1.70 28.29
N ALA A 164 -4.99 0.55 28.93
CA ALA A 164 -4.08 -0.01 29.92
C ALA A 164 -3.05 -0.99 29.30
N GLY A 165 -3.15 -1.24 27.99
CA GLY A 165 -2.29 -2.16 27.25
C GLY A 165 -2.71 -3.63 27.31
N ALA A 166 -3.85 -3.95 27.93
CA ALA A 166 -4.36 -5.32 28.02
C ALA A 166 -5.02 -5.76 26.70
N LEU A 167 -4.89 -7.05 26.37
CA LEU A 167 -5.48 -7.62 25.16
C LEU A 167 -7.00 -7.80 25.31
N ASN A 168 -7.74 -7.34 24.32
CA ASN A 168 -9.19 -7.49 24.21
C ASN A 168 -9.58 -7.99 22.83
N TYR A 169 -10.64 -8.79 22.73
CA TYR A 169 -11.14 -9.28 21.44
C TYR A 169 -11.87 -8.18 20.68
N LEU A 170 -11.39 -7.87 19.47
CA LEU A 170 -12.15 -7.14 18.45
C LEU A 170 -13.12 -8.07 17.72
N ALA A 171 -12.70 -9.31 17.47
CA ALA A 171 -13.52 -10.35 16.88
C ALA A 171 -13.14 -11.73 17.41
N GLY A 172 -14.15 -12.58 17.63
CA GLY A 172 -13.98 -13.85 18.31
C GLY A 172 -13.95 -13.70 19.84
N GLN A 173 -13.46 -14.74 20.52
CA GLN A 173 -13.46 -14.86 21.97
C GLN A 173 -12.47 -15.94 22.42
N ALA A 174 -12.28 -16.08 23.74
CA ALA A 174 -11.32 -17.03 24.30
C ALA A 174 -11.65 -18.51 24.01
N ALA A 175 -12.93 -18.85 23.90
CA ALA A 175 -13.38 -20.20 23.57
C ALA A 175 -14.33 -20.16 22.37
N CYS A 176 -13.85 -20.64 21.24
CA CYS A 176 -14.64 -20.72 20.02
C CYS A 176 -15.53 -21.98 20.03
N ALA A 177 -16.82 -21.82 19.75
CA ALA A 177 -17.76 -22.93 19.58
C ALA A 177 -18.84 -22.57 18.55
N VAL A 178 -19.72 -23.51 18.20
CA VAL A 178 -20.83 -23.24 17.26
C VAL A 178 -21.72 -22.10 17.74
N ALA A 179 -22.02 -22.05 19.05
CA ALA A 179 -22.77 -20.96 19.67
C ALA A 179 -21.96 -19.66 19.83
N ASN A 180 -20.64 -19.74 19.69
CA ASN A 180 -19.64 -18.75 20.08
C ASN A 180 -18.57 -18.63 18.99
N GLN A 181 -18.99 -18.29 17.77
CA GLN A 181 -18.10 -18.40 16.62
C GLN A 181 -17.00 -17.34 16.60
N CYS A 182 -15.79 -17.80 16.30
CA CYS A 182 -14.67 -16.95 15.92
C CYS A 182 -14.66 -16.77 14.40
N MET A 183 -13.56 -16.27 13.82
CA MET A 183 -13.51 -15.91 12.40
C MET A 183 -13.04 -17.09 11.54
N PRO A 184 -13.73 -17.41 10.42
CA PRO A 184 -13.30 -18.47 9.50
C PRO A 184 -11.92 -18.24 8.89
N ALA A 185 -11.57 -16.99 8.59
CA ALA A 185 -10.27 -16.66 8.03
C ALA A 185 -9.84 -15.22 8.36
N VAL A 186 -8.52 -15.00 8.31
CA VAL A 186 -7.82 -13.74 8.46
C VAL A 186 -6.91 -13.54 7.25
N VAL A 187 -6.86 -12.32 6.73
CA VAL A 187 -5.96 -11.88 5.66
C VAL A 187 -5.23 -10.65 6.17
N PHE A 188 -3.90 -10.60 6.01
CA PHE A 188 -3.14 -9.48 6.51
C PHE A 188 -1.93 -9.12 5.64
N SER A 189 -1.58 -7.84 5.67
CA SER A 189 -0.32 -7.29 5.18
C SER A 189 0.56 -6.98 6.37
N HIS A 190 1.86 -7.23 6.24
CA HIS A 190 2.88 -6.83 7.21
C HIS A 190 3.27 -5.36 7.11
N GLY A 191 2.42 -4.53 6.50
CA GLY A 191 2.62 -3.09 6.38
C GLY A 191 3.97 -2.68 5.79
N LYS A 192 4.45 -1.52 6.22
CA LYS A 192 5.62 -0.85 5.66
C LYS A 192 6.92 -1.45 6.18
N ASN A 193 7.02 -1.68 7.48
CA ASN A 193 8.26 -1.99 8.17
C ASN A 193 8.33 -3.45 8.59
N ASN A 194 9.53 -3.91 8.94
CA ASN A 194 9.75 -5.25 9.49
C ASN A 194 9.23 -6.38 8.59
N TRP A 195 8.89 -7.52 9.19
CA TRP A 195 8.45 -8.78 8.60
C TRP A 195 7.83 -8.72 7.20
N GLY A 196 8.01 -9.79 6.44
CA GLY A 196 7.28 -9.94 5.18
C GLY A 196 7.93 -10.95 4.26
N THR A 197 7.44 -10.97 3.03
CA THR A 197 8.04 -11.75 1.96
C THR A 197 7.99 -10.92 0.70
N SER A 198 9.12 -10.76 0.01
CA SER A 198 9.18 -10.02 -1.25
C SER A 198 8.47 -10.76 -2.37
N ASP A 199 8.22 -10.07 -3.48
CA ASP A 199 7.64 -10.66 -4.70
C ASP A 199 8.39 -11.92 -5.21
N ALA A 200 9.70 -11.96 -5.00
CA ALA A 200 10.56 -13.09 -5.36
C ALA A 200 10.50 -14.27 -4.35
N GLY A 201 9.70 -14.15 -3.29
CA GLY A 201 9.60 -15.16 -2.23
C GLY A 201 10.70 -15.07 -1.16
N GLY A 202 11.51 -14.01 -1.17
CA GLY A 202 12.55 -13.80 -0.15
C GLY A 202 11.95 -13.26 1.14
N ALA A 203 12.25 -13.90 2.27
CA ALA A 203 11.82 -13.41 3.58
C ALA A 203 12.45 -12.04 3.89
N ILE A 204 11.64 -11.12 4.41
CA ILE A 204 12.09 -9.83 4.94
C ILE A 204 12.15 -10.02 6.46
N ALA A 205 13.35 -9.83 7.01
CA ALA A 205 13.58 -9.98 8.44
C ALA A 205 12.98 -8.82 9.23
N ASP A 206 12.66 -9.09 10.48
CA ASP A 206 12.37 -8.05 11.44
C ASP A 206 13.59 -7.16 11.70
N GLY A 207 13.38 -5.85 11.67
CA GLY A 207 14.40 -4.85 11.94
C GLY A 207 14.27 -4.22 13.31
N SER A 208 13.27 -4.60 14.10
CA SER A 208 12.96 -4.01 15.39
C SER A 208 13.10 -5.02 16.53
N LEU A 209 13.11 -4.49 17.76
CA LEU A 209 13.05 -5.26 19.00
C LEU A 209 11.83 -4.85 19.84
N THR A 210 11.02 -3.92 19.36
CA THR A 210 9.93 -3.29 20.12
C THR A 210 8.54 -3.60 19.58
N ASN A 211 8.43 -4.09 18.35
CA ASN A 211 7.20 -4.40 17.61
C ASN A 211 6.55 -5.75 17.99
N ALA A 212 6.42 -6.02 19.30
CA ALA A 212 5.93 -7.31 19.80
C ALA A 212 4.57 -7.74 19.24
N ASP A 213 3.71 -6.80 18.82
CA ASP A 213 2.42 -7.12 18.19
C ASP A 213 2.56 -7.54 16.71
N GLU A 214 3.53 -6.98 15.97
CA GLU A 214 3.85 -7.42 14.60
C GLU A 214 4.52 -8.81 14.62
N ASP A 215 5.39 -9.05 15.62
CA ASP A 215 5.96 -10.38 15.88
C ASP A 215 4.87 -11.42 16.14
N ALA A 216 3.88 -11.06 16.94
CA ALA A 216 2.75 -11.92 17.24
C ALA A 216 1.96 -12.25 15.97
N ASN A 217 1.67 -11.26 15.11
CA ASN A 217 1.00 -11.48 13.83
C ASN A 217 1.81 -12.35 12.86
N ASN A 218 3.12 -12.14 12.79
CA ASN A 218 3.99 -12.93 11.94
C ASN A 218 4.01 -14.42 12.34
N ALA A 219 4.01 -14.70 13.65
CA ALA A 219 3.99 -16.06 14.19
C ALA A 219 2.57 -16.66 14.35
N ALA A 220 1.51 -15.86 14.16
CA ALA A 220 0.15 -16.26 14.48
C ALA A 220 -0.40 -17.35 13.56
N SER A 221 -1.06 -18.33 14.16
CA SER A 221 -1.95 -19.26 13.46
C SER A 221 -3.42 -19.11 13.85
N THR A 222 -3.72 -18.49 14.99
CA THR A 222 -5.08 -18.40 15.54
C THR A 222 -5.40 -17.00 16.06
N ASN A 223 -4.51 -16.40 16.85
CA ASN A 223 -4.74 -15.10 17.48
C ASN A 223 -3.96 -14.01 16.75
N PHE A 224 -4.67 -13.10 16.10
CA PHE A 224 -4.10 -11.99 15.37
C PHE A 224 -4.38 -10.68 16.11
N ILE A 225 -3.52 -9.69 15.93
CA ILE A 225 -3.64 -8.36 16.50
C ILE A 225 -3.99 -7.39 15.38
N SER A 226 -4.98 -6.54 15.64
CA SER A 226 -5.36 -5.43 14.79
C SER A 226 -5.57 -4.20 15.66
N ARG A 227 -4.81 -3.14 15.41
CA ARG A 227 -4.93 -1.87 16.13
C ARG A 227 -4.55 -0.70 15.25
N THR A 228 -4.67 0.50 15.80
CA THR A 228 -4.28 1.73 15.10
C THR A 228 -2.79 1.71 14.76
N ILE A 229 -2.47 2.08 13.52
CA ILE A 229 -1.10 2.24 13.03
C ILE A 229 -0.36 3.28 13.88
N THR A 230 0.88 2.99 14.26
CA THR A 230 1.72 3.86 15.08
C THR A 230 3.19 3.56 14.87
N ASP A 231 4.01 4.59 14.70
CA ASP A 231 5.48 4.48 14.71
C ASP A 231 6.08 4.62 16.13
N ASN A 232 5.23 4.79 17.15
CA ASN A 232 5.68 4.98 18.54
C ASN A 232 6.08 3.64 19.17
N THR A 233 7.38 3.40 19.31
CA THR A 233 7.96 2.19 19.90
C THR A 233 7.70 2.03 21.41
N ALA A 234 7.29 3.09 22.10
CA ALA A 234 7.10 3.08 23.56
C ALA A 234 5.69 2.63 24.01
N VAL A 235 4.75 2.45 23.09
CA VAL A 235 3.42 1.92 23.45
C VAL A 235 3.50 0.43 23.71
N THR A 236 2.62 -0.10 24.56
CA THR A 236 2.51 -1.55 24.75
C THR A 236 2.23 -2.25 23.42
N GLY A 237 3.07 -3.23 23.07
CA GLY A 237 3.00 -3.90 21.77
C GLY A 237 3.83 -3.25 20.66
N GLY A 238 4.43 -2.08 20.91
CA GLY A 238 5.38 -1.41 20.02
C GLY A 238 4.79 -0.53 18.93
N GLU A 239 5.66 -0.14 18.01
CA GLU A 239 5.23 0.29 16.68
C GLU A 239 4.42 -0.82 15.99
N PHE A 240 3.53 -0.42 15.08
CA PHE A 240 2.63 -1.33 14.37
C PHE A 240 2.15 -0.69 13.10
N ASP A 241 2.38 -1.36 11.97
CA ASP A 241 1.86 -0.97 10.68
C ASP A 241 1.16 -2.10 9.91
N ASP A 242 1.02 -3.28 10.52
CA ASP A 242 0.23 -4.38 9.98
C ASP A 242 -1.22 -3.96 9.68
N LEU A 243 -1.72 -4.39 8.52
CA LEU A 243 -3.13 -4.22 8.14
C LEU A 243 -3.81 -5.58 8.13
N VAL A 244 -4.76 -5.77 9.05
CA VAL A 244 -5.45 -7.05 9.24
C VAL A 244 -6.93 -6.90 8.92
N THR A 245 -7.46 -7.81 8.10
CA THR A 245 -8.89 -7.98 7.84
C THR A 245 -9.30 -9.43 8.05
N TRP A 246 -10.59 -9.69 8.21
CA TRP A 246 -11.10 -11.02 8.48
C TRP A 246 -12.47 -11.25 7.86
N LEU A 247 -12.80 -12.53 7.67
CA LEU A 247 -14.14 -12.94 7.29
C LEU A 247 -15.01 -13.10 8.53
N SER A 248 -16.14 -12.42 8.55
CA SER A 248 -17.17 -12.68 9.56
C SER A 248 -17.92 -13.96 9.21
N PRO A 249 -18.14 -14.87 10.18
CA PRO A 249 -18.93 -16.08 9.94
C PRO A 249 -20.36 -15.73 9.48
N ASN A 250 -20.96 -14.69 10.04
CA ASN A 250 -22.31 -14.27 9.69
C ASN A 250 -22.43 -13.82 8.23
N ILE A 251 -21.44 -13.08 7.73
CA ILE A 251 -21.39 -12.65 6.33
C ILE A 251 -21.19 -13.86 5.43
N LEU A 252 -20.21 -14.72 5.76
CA LEU A 252 -19.94 -15.94 4.99
C LEU A 252 -21.19 -16.81 4.89
N PHE A 253 -21.83 -17.11 6.03
CA PHE A 253 -23.04 -17.94 6.06
C PHE A 253 -24.20 -17.31 5.30
N ASN A 254 -24.44 -16.02 5.47
CA ASN A 254 -25.49 -15.33 4.73
C ASN A 254 -25.29 -15.44 3.22
N ARG A 255 -24.06 -15.24 2.74
CA ARG A 255 -23.71 -15.39 1.31
C ARG A 255 -23.89 -16.82 0.81
N MET A 256 -23.50 -17.80 1.62
CA MET A 256 -23.64 -19.22 1.30
C MET A 256 -25.10 -19.68 1.26
N VAL A 257 -25.92 -19.24 2.21
CA VAL A 257 -27.38 -19.53 2.22
C VAL A 257 -28.07 -18.86 1.04
N ALA A 258 -27.75 -17.58 0.75
CA ALA A 258 -28.31 -16.88 -0.40
C ALA A 258 -27.97 -17.56 -1.75
N ALA A 259 -26.82 -18.25 -1.82
CA ALA A 259 -26.41 -19.04 -2.98
C ALA A 259 -26.91 -20.50 -2.96
N GLY A 260 -27.74 -20.90 -1.99
CA GLY A 260 -28.27 -22.26 -1.86
C GLY A 260 -27.21 -23.31 -1.51
N ARG A 261 -26.07 -22.91 -0.96
CA ARG A 261 -24.98 -23.81 -0.54
C ARG A 261 -25.13 -24.33 0.88
N LEU A 262 -25.87 -23.62 1.71
CA LEU A 262 -26.23 -24.02 3.06
C LEU A 262 -27.76 -24.01 3.18
N PRO A 263 -28.34 -24.93 3.98
CA PRO A 263 -29.78 -24.96 4.25
C PRO A 263 -30.26 -23.73 5.02
#